data_AF-A0A447MUK0-F1
#
_entry.id   AF-A0A447MUK0-F1
#
_cell.length_a   1.000
_cell.length_b   1.000
_cell.length_c   1.000
_cell.angle_alpha   90.00
_cell.angle_beta   90.00
_cell.angle_gamma   90.00
#
_symmetry.space_group_name_H-M   'P 1'
#
loop_
_entity.id
_entity.type
_entity.pdbx_description
1 polymer ?
#
loop_
_entity_poly.entity_id
_entity_poly.type
_entity_poly.pdbx_seq_one_letter_code
_entity_poly.pdbx_strand_id
1 'polypeptide(L)'
;MPPKPDEKTAALWQQLADAQSSFDPRQQWGESIMANITVTFTITEFCLHTGVTEEELNEIVGLGVIEPYEDDNADWQFDDRAASVVQRALRLREELALDWPGIAVALTLLEENSRLREENRLLLQRLSRFISHP
;
A
#
# COMPACT_ATOMS: atom_id res chain seq x y z
N MET A 1 34.12 27.46 -46.81
CA MET A 1 32.90 26.76 -47.26
C MET A 1 32.84 25.46 -46.49
N PRO A 2 31.80 25.16 -45.70
CA PRO A 2 31.73 23.87 -45.00
C PRO A 2 31.65 22.74 -46.04
N PRO A 3 32.28 21.57 -45.77
CA PRO A 3 32.25 20.42 -46.67
C PRO A 3 30.80 19.93 -46.84
N LYS A 4 30.44 19.49 -48.05
CA LYS A 4 29.13 18.87 -48.29
C LYS A 4 29.03 17.61 -47.43
N PRO A 5 27.88 17.34 -46.79
CA PRO A 5 27.70 16.14 -45.98
C PRO A 5 27.86 14.91 -46.88
N ASP A 6 28.84 14.04 -46.56
CA ASP A 6 29.05 12.76 -47.22
C ASP A 6 27.88 11.82 -46.94
N GLU A 7 27.65 10.86 -47.84
CA GLU A 7 26.56 9.86 -47.78
C GLU A 7 26.50 9.12 -46.43
N LYS A 8 27.67 8.87 -45.81
CA LYS A 8 27.79 8.29 -44.46
C LYS A 8 27.24 9.19 -43.36
N THR A 9 27.42 10.51 -43.48
CA THR A 9 26.88 11.46 -42.48
C THR A 9 25.36 11.58 -42.62
N ALA A 10 24.83 11.57 -43.85
CA ALA A 10 23.39 11.56 -44.09
C ALA A 10 22.73 10.29 -43.51
N ALA A 11 23.38 9.12 -43.67
CA ALA A 11 22.90 7.87 -43.10
C ALA A 11 22.87 7.89 -41.55
N LEU A 12 23.86 8.50 -40.91
CA LEU A 12 23.88 8.66 -39.45
C LEU A 12 22.77 9.60 -38.95
N TRP A 13 22.47 10.67 -39.70
CA TRP A 13 21.35 11.56 -39.37
C TRP A 13 20.00 10.87 -39.54
N GLN A 14 19.86 10.01 -40.56
CA GLN A 14 18.66 9.20 -40.76
C GLN A 14 18.46 8.22 -39.59
N GLN A 15 19.52 7.51 -39.18
CA GLN A 15 19.46 6.61 -38.02
C GLN A 15 19.12 7.33 -36.71
N LEU A 16 19.67 8.53 -36.48
CA LEU A 16 19.34 9.32 -35.29
C LEU A 16 17.89 9.80 -35.30
N ALA A 17 17.36 10.19 -36.47
CA ALA A 17 15.97 10.61 -36.63
C ALA A 17 15.00 9.43 -36.44
N ASP A 18 15.30 8.26 -37.02
CA ASP A 18 14.51 7.04 -36.86
C ASP A 18 14.52 6.56 -35.40
N ALA A 19 15.68 6.65 -34.72
CA ALA A 19 15.80 6.32 -33.30
C ALA A 19 15.03 7.30 -32.39
N GLN A 20 15.01 8.60 -32.71
CA GLN A 20 14.24 9.59 -31.94
C GLN A 20 12.74 9.52 -32.22
N SER A 21 12.32 9.16 -33.43
CA SER A 21 10.91 8.98 -33.79
C SER A 21 10.26 7.83 -33.01
N SER A 22 11.06 6.82 -32.63
CA SER A 22 10.59 5.69 -31.82
C SER A 22 10.44 6.00 -30.32
N PHE A 23 10.88 7.17 -29.86
CA PHE A 23 10.80 7.57 -28.45
C PHE A 23 9.50 8.36 -28.21
N ASP A 24 8.49 7.72 -27.63
CA ASP A 24 7.27 8.39 -27.15
C ASP A 24 7.40 8.63 -25.63
N PRO A 25 7.72 9.87 -25.18
CA PRO A 25 7.96 10.15 -23.76
C PRO A 25 6.71 9.94 -22.91
N ARG A 26 5.51 10.08 -23.50
CA ARG A 26 4.25 9.94 -22.75
C ARG A 26 3.91 8.49 -22.44
N GLN A 27 4.30 7.56 -23.30
CA GLN A 27 4.20 6.12 -23.07
C GLN A 27 5.32 5.65 -22.15
N GLN A 28 6.57 6.03 -22.46
CA GLN A 28 7.76 5.46 -21.84
C GLN A 28 8.06 6.03 -20.44
N TRP A 29 7.72 7.29 -20.15
CA TRP A 29 7.82 7.84 -18.80
C TRP A 29 6.61 7.47 -17.93
N GLY A 30 5.46 7.18 -18.54
CA GLY A 30 4.25 6.75 -17.85
C GLY A 30 4.37 5.38 -17.19
N GLU A 31 5.13 4.45 -17.79
CA GLU A 31 5.42 3.13 -17.21
C GLU A 31 6.36 3.20 -16.00
N SER A 32 7.14 4.28 -15.85
CA SER A 32 8.21 4.36 -14.86
C SER A 32 7.82 4.99 -13.50
N ILE A 33 6.62 5.57 -13.37
CA ILE A 33 6.28 6.42 -12.19
C ILE A 33 5.50 5.68 -11.08
N MET A 34 5.16 4.39 -11.23
CA MET A 34 4.51 3.65 -10.12
C MET A 34 5.29 2.40 -9.71
N ALA A 35 6.56 2.57 -9.37
CA ALA A 35 7.22 1.60 -8.50
C ALA A 35 6.59 1.71 -7.11
N ASN A 36 5.59 0.88 -6.83
CA ASN A 36 4.98 0.76 -5.52
C ASN A 36 5.98 0.01 -4.62
N ILE A 37 6.90 0.74 -4.00
CA ILE A 37 7.89 0.17 -3.09
C ILE A 37 7.16 -0.30 -1.85
N THR A 38 7.07 -1.61 -1.69
CA THR A 38 6.56 -2.24 -0.47
C THR A 38 7.77 -2.70 0.34
N VAL A 39 7.88 -2.18 1.56
CA VAL A 39 8.89 -2.65 2.52
C VAL A 39 8.29 -3.86 3.21
N THR A 40 9.00 -4.99 3.15
CA THR A 40 8.63 -6.20 3.86
C THR A 40 9.56 -6.42 5.05
N PHE A 41 9.02 -7.01 6.10
CA PHE A 41 9.70 -7.36 7.33
C PHE A 41 9.64 -8.88 7.50
N THR A 42 10.75 -9.49 7.83
CA THR A 42 10.76 -10.84 8.40
C THR A 42 10.13 -10.84 9.79
N ILE A 43 9.79 -12.01 10.34
CA ILE A 43 9.30 -12.18 11.73
C ILE A 43 10.19 -11.41 12.73
N THR A 44 11.51 -11.55 12.62
CA THR A 44 12.45 -10.93 13.57
C THR A 44 12.46 -9.41 13.48
N GLU A 45 12.45 -8.86 12.27
CA GLU A 45 12.41 -7.42 12.04
C GLU A 45 11.05 -6.84 12.45
N PHE A 46 9.97 -7.58 12.22
CA PHE A 46 8.63 -7.18 12.60
C PHE A 46 8.46 -7.10 14.12
N CYS A 47 8.92 -8.12 14.84
CA CYS A 47 8.94 -8.13 16.31
C CYS A 47 9.78 -6.97 16.85
N LEU A 48 10.97 -6.75 16.27
CA LEU A 48 11.83 -5.63 16.66
C LEU A 48 11.18 -4.26 16.42
N HIS A 49 10.48 -4.12 15.28
CA HIS A 49 9.87 -2.85 14.90
C HIS A 49 8.62 -2.52 15.71
N THR A 50 7.75 -3.51 15.94
CA THR A 50 6.46 -3.31 16.62
C THR A 50 6.55 -3.49 18.14
N GLY A 51 7.59 -4.19 18.63
CA GLY A 51 7.79 -4.49 20.03
C GLY A 51 6.99 -5.67 20.56
N VAL A 52 6.27 -6.39 19.69
CA VAL A 52 5.60 -7.65 20.08
C VAL A 52 6.61 -8.80 20.13
N THR A 53 6.34 -9.76 20.99
CA THR A 53 7.06 -11.03 21.01
C THR A 53 6.60 -11.95 19.87
N GLU A 54 7.39 -12.95 19.53
CA GLU A 54 7.03 -13.93 18.50
C GLU A 54 5.79 -14.76 18.89
N GLU A 55 5.57 -15.01 20.19
CA GLU A 55 4.37 -15.68 20.69
C GLU A 55 3.12 -14.82 20.47
N GLU A 56 3.19 -13.52 20.81
CA GLU A 56 2.12 -12.57 20.52
C GLU A 56 1.89 -12.44 19.01
N LEU A 57 2.95 -12.41 18.20
CA LEU A 57 2.83 -12.34 16.74
C LEU A 57 2.07 -13.55 16.18
N ASN A 58 2.41 -14.76 16.62
CA ASN A 58 1.70 -15.98 16.22
C ASN A 58 0.21 -15.92 16.60
N GLU A 59 -0.12 -15.39 17.78
CA GLU A 59 -1.50 -15.22 18.21
C GLU A 59 -2.25 -14.18 17.36
N ILE A 60 -1.64 -13.02 17.10
CA ILE A 60 -2.19 -11.95 16.25
C ILE A 60 -2.49 -12.47 14.84
N VAL A 61 -1.58 -13.24 14.25
CA VAL A 61 -1.75 -13.87 12.93
C VAL A 61 -2.86 -14.93 13.01
N GLY A 62 -2.86 -15.79 14.04
CA GLY A 62 -3.89 -16.82 14.22
C GLY A 62 -5.31 -16.26 14.44
N LEU A 63 -5.42 -15.03 14.94
CA LEU A 63 -6.68 -14.29 15.08
C LEU A 63 -7.08 -13.54 13.79
N GLY A 64 -6.24 -13.52 12.76
CA GLY A 64 -6.48 -12.81 11.50
C GLY A 64 -6.40 -11.29 11.61
N VAL A 65 -5.73 -10.76 12.64
CA VAL A 65 -5.55 -9.31 12.79
C VAL A 65 -4.60 -8.77 11.73
N ILE A 66 -3.59 -9.57 11.36
CA ILE A 66 -2.72 -9.36 10.21
C ILE A 66 -2.54 -10.70 9.49
N GLU A 67 -2.21 -10.65 8.21
CA GLU A 67 -1.91 -11.82 7.40
C GLU A 67 -0.50 -11.66 6.80
N PRO A 68 0.36 -12.70 6.87
CA PRO A 68 1.64 -12.71 6.15
C PRO A 68 1.42 -12.85 4.64
N TYR A 69 2.42 -12.47 3.84
CA TYR A 69 2.37 -12.62 2.38
C TYR A 69 2.24 -14.08 1.91
N GLU A 70 2.90 -15.00 2.61
CA GLU A 70 2.85 -16.44 2.37
C GLU A 70 2.54 -17.15 3.68
N ASP A 71 1.72 -18.20 3.61
CA ASP A 71 1.21 -18.93 4.79
C ASP A 71 2.10 -20.14 5.17
N ASP A 72 3.26 -20.30 4.52
CA ASP A 72 4.28 -21.24 4.96
C ASP A 72 5.05 -20.62 6.13
N ASN A 73 4.66 -21.00 7.36
CA ASN A 73 5.15 -20.54 8.68
C ASN A 73 6.67 -20.30 8.82
N ALA A 74 7.51 -20.86 7.95
CA ALA A 74 8.96 -20.72 8.04
C ALA A 74 9.48 -19.35 7.57
N ASP A 75 8.78 -18.69 6.63
CA ASP A 75 9.26 -17.50 5.94
C ASP A 75 8.21 -16.37 5.90
N TRP A 76 7.42 -16.21 6.97
CA TRP A 76 6.45 -15.13 7.05
C TRP A 76 7.09 -13.76 6.83
N GLN A 77 6.52 -13.03 5.89
CA GLN A 77 6.84 -11.63 5.61
C GLN A 77 5.61 -10.76 5.80
N PHE A 78 5.81 -9.60 6.40
CA PHE A 78 4.76 -8.62 6.69
C PHE A 78 5.10 -7.29 6.05
N ASP A 79 4.10 -6.56 5.57
CA ASP A 79 4.32 -5.22 5.04
C ASP A 79 4.22 -4.13 6.13
N ASP A 80 4.52 -2.90 5.74
CA ASP A 80 4.35 -1.71 6.60
C ASP A 80 2.90 -1.49 7.07
N ARG A 81 1.91 -2.02 6.34
CA ARG A 81 0.50 -1.94 6.75
C ARG A 81 0.24 -2.85 7.93
N ALA A 82 0.73 -4.08 7.91
CA ALA A 82 0.65 -5.01 9.04
C ALA A 82 1.30 -4.41 10.29
N ALA A 83 2.47 -3.77 10.14
CA ALA A 83 3.14 -3.09 11.25
C ALA A 83 2.29 -1.94 11.83
N SER A 84 1.68 -1.13 10.95
CA SER A 84 0.77 -0.06 11.35
C SER A 84 -0.47 -0.57 12.09
N VAL A 85 -1.04 -1.70 11.65
CA VAL A 85 -2.18 -2.36 12.31
C VAL A 85 -1.79 -2.85 13.70
N VAL A 86 -0.65 -3.53 13.84
CA VAL A 86 -0.18 -4.03 15.14
C VAL A 86 0.12 -2.88 16.11
N GLN A 87 0.77 -1.80 15.67
CA GLN A 87 1.00 -0.64 16.53
C GLN A 87 -0.30 -0.01 17.02
N ARG A 88 -1.33 0.02 16.17
CA ARG A 88 -2.66 0.50 16.57
C ARG A 88 -3.33 -0.46 17.56
N ALA A 89 -3.20 -1.76 17.33
CA ALA A 89 -3.70 -2.79 18.23
C ALA A 89 -3.04 -2.70 19.62
N LEU A 90 -1.73 -2.49 19.68
CA LEU A 90 -0.96 -2.29 20.91
C LEU A 90 -1.45 -1.09 21.73
N ARG A 91 -1.61 0.07 21.08
CA ARG A 91 -2.17 1.25 21.75
C ARG A 91 -3.57 0.97 22.31
N LEU A 92 -4.43 0.33 21.52
CA LEU A 92 -5.77 -0.03 21.96
C LEU A 92 -5.75 -1.03 23.13
N ARG A 93 -4.78 -1.95 23.14
CA ARG A 93 -4.55 -2.92 24.22
C ARG A 93 -4.21 -2.24 25.53
N GLU A 94 -3.34 -1.23 25.50
CA GLU A 94 -2.99 -0.42 26.67
C GLU A 94 -4.18 0.42 27.16
N GLU A 95 -4.95 0.99 26.24
CA GLU A 95 -6.10 1.85 26.57
C GLU A 95 -7.29 1.05 27.14
N LEU A 96 -7.54 -0.15 26.62
CA LEU A 96 -8.71 -0.96 26.98
C LEU A 96 -8.40 -2.10 27.96
N ALA A 97 -7.12 -2.38 28.22
CA ALA A 97 -6.65 -3.49 29.06
C ALA A 97 -7.27 -4.85 28.67
N LEU A 98 -7.30 -5.13 27.36
CA LEU A 98 -7.81 -6.39 26.79
C LEU A 98 -6.67 -7.33 26.39
N ASP A 99 -7.00 -8.59 26.18
CA ASP A 99 -6.14 -9.59 25.53
C ASP A 99 -6.22 -9.49 24.00
N TRP A 100 -5.37 -10.24 23.28
CA TRP A 100 -5.35 -10.22 21.81
C TRP A 100 -6.69 -10.62 21.17
N PRO A 101 -7.42 -11.65 21.64
CA PRO A 101 -8.76 -11.94 21.14
C PRO A 101 -9.74 -10.78 21.34
N GLY A 102 -9.73 -10.14 22.52
CA GLY A 102 -10.54 -8.96 22.79
C GLY A 102 -10.20 -7.79 21.87
N ILE A 103 -8.92 -7.58 21.57
CA ILE A 103 -8.45 -6.53 20.66
C ILE A 103 -8.83 -6.83 19.20
N ALA A 104 -8.73 -8.08 18.75
CA ALA A 104 -9.18 -8.48 17.41
C ALA A 104 -10.66 -8.11 17.21
N VAL A 105 -11.52 -8.48 18.16
CA VAL A 105 -12.95 -8.12 18.13
C VAL A 105 -13.15 -6.61 18.18
N ALA A 106 -12.43 -5.90 19.05
CA ALA A 106 -12.54 -4.45 19.18
C ALA A 106 -12.15 -3.74 17.87
N LEU A 107 -11.09 -4.18 17.19
CA LEU A 107 -10.67 -3.64 15.90
C LEU A 107 -11.76 -3.83 14.83
N THR A 108 -12.34 -5.03 14.73
CA THR A 108 -13.46 -5.31 13.81
C THR A 108 -14.67 -4.41 14.10
N LEU A 109 -15.03 -4.25 15.38
CA LEU A 109 -16.15 -3.38 15.77
C LEU A 109 -15.88 -1.90 15.47
N LEU A 110 -14.64 -1.43 15.65
CA LEU A 110 -14.24 -0.06 15.33
C LEU A 110 -14.27 0.20 13.82
N GLU A 111 -13.86 -0.78 13.02
CA GLU A 111 -13.96 -0.71 11.56
C GLU A 111 -15.42 -0.66 11.10
N GLU A 112 -16.26 -1.54 11.63
CA GLU A 112 -17.69 -1.55 11.33
C GLU A 112 -18.37 -0.25 11.77
N ASN A 113 -18.02 0.29 12.94
CA ASN A 113 -18.54 1.57 13.40
C ASN A 113 -18.13 2.72 12.47
N SER A 114 -16.90 2.71 11.98
CA SER A 114 -16.39 3.70 11.03
C SER A 114 -17.13 3.61 9.69
N ARG A 115 -17.35 2.39 9.19
CA ARG A 115 -18.14 2.12 7.97
C ARG A 115 -19.56 2.65 8.09
N LEU A 116 -20.24 2.33 9.20
CA LEU A 116 -21.62 2.77 9.46
C LEU A 116 -21.73 4.29 9.58
N ARG A 117 -20.76 4.95 10.23
CA ARG A 117 -20.72 6.42 10.33
C ARG A 117 -20.56 7.07 8.97
N GLU A 118 -19.70 6.51 8.12
CA GLU A 118 -19.49 7.00 6.77
C GLU A 118 -20.73 6.83 5.89
N GLU A 119 -21.39 5.66 5.96
CA GLU A 119 -22.65 5.43 5.26
C GLU A 119 -23.74 6.42 5.70
N ASN A 120 -23.89 6.63 7.01
CA ASN A 120 -24.84 7.58 7.56
C ASN A 120 -24.56 9.01 7.05
N ARG A 121 -23.28 9.43 7.06
CA ARG A 121 -22.85 10.72 6.53
C ARG A 121 -23.25 10.89 5.06
N LEU A 122 -23.02 9.87 4.23
CA LEU A 122 -23.38 9.90 2.81
C LEU A 122 -24.90 9.95 2.59
N LEU A 123 -25.68 9.22 3.40
CA LEU A 123 -27.14 9.25 3.34
C LEU A 123 -27.68 10.64 3.70
N LEU A 124 -27.17 11.26 4.77
CA LEU A 124 -27.53 12.62 5.16
C LEU A 124 -27.20 13.64 4.07
N GLN A 125 -26.05 13.50 3.40
CA GLN A 125 -25.68 14.34 2.26
C GLN A 125 -26.61 14.17 1.06
N ARG A 126 -27.09 12.94 0.81
CA ARG A 126 -28.06 12.67 -0.27
C ARG A 126 -29.43 13.28 0.04
N LEU A 127 -29.90 13.12 1.28
CA LEU A 127 -31.17 13.70 1.74
C LEU A 127 -31.15 15.24 1.69
N SER A 128 -30.08 15.87 2.17
CA SER A 128 -29.95 17.32 2.12
C SER A 128 -29.95 17.85 0.70
N ARG A 129 -29.26 17.18 -0.23
CA ARG A 129 -29.28 17.53 -1.66
C ARG A 129 -30.67 17.42 -2.27
N PHE A 130 -31.42 16.36 -1.94
CA PHE A 130 -32.78 16.13 -2.45
C PHE A 130 -33.77 17.18 -1.94
N ILE A 131 -33.72 17.51 -0.65
CA ILE A 131 -34.59 18.55 -0.06
C ILE A 131 -34.25 19.95 -0.61
N SER A 132 -32.98 20.18 -0.97
CA SER A 132 -32.51 21.47 -1.52
C SER A 132 -32.76 21.63 -3.04
N HIS A 133 -33.10 20.55 -3.75
CA HIS A 133 -33.47 20.55 -5.17
C HIS A 133 -34.80 19.80 -5.37
N PRO A 134 -35.95 20.36 -4.92
CA PRO A 134 -37.27 19.76 -5.09
C PRO A 134 -37.75 19.74 -6.54
#